data_AF-A0A250JIN5-F1
#
_entry.id   AF-A0A250JIN5-F1
#
_cell.length_a   1.000
_cell.length_b   1.000
_cell.length_c   1.000
_cell.angle_alpha   90.00
_cell.angle_beta   90.00
_cell.angle_gamma   90.00
#
_symmetry.space_group_name_H-M   'P 1'
#
loop_
_entity.id
_entity.type
_entity.pdbx_description
1 polymer ?
#
loop_
_entity_poly.entity_id
_entity_poly.type
_entity_poly.pdbx_seq_one_letter_code
_entity_poly.pdbx_strand_id
1 'polypeptide(L)'
;MNVLARIGLLVWLSWGIGGCLLSDDVCTPADTTYSCCVKQHLGDASQCNALEAEVRVLEPTVHPSTPRTHGTAVAVGTVVAAATLSSDGEIFSEKLRAAVEKILQECAIQAHETVNRRRIGGDPTREQCEEILKWDPSGQPITRAMKLGEEKHAEAIECARNRLSQLLPGRFSLEQRYRHTPTTGQLELVSPKQHQESMRKNQGRDMKGTLVPDIVIHAQGNPLKTQFVYDFKFPCLFSNRPKWTVYKEGPYRDQTQGTVYEKVFGPALRVTPWEIN
;
A
#
# COMPACT_ATOMS: atom_id res chain seq x y z
N MET A 1 64.44 40.68 16.50
CA MET A 1 64.42 41.43 17.79
C MET A 1 62.95 41.74 18.08
N ASN A 2 62.31 40.86 18.86
CA ASN A 2 61.78 41.11 20.21
C ASN A 2 60.47 41.93 20.22
N VAL A 3 59.40 41.61 20.94
CA VAL A 3 58.94 40.44 21.73
C VAL A 3 57.55 40.85 22.28
N LEU A 4 56.62 39.89 22.35
CA LEU A 4 55.46 39.73 23.26
C LEU A 4 54.53 40.91 23.63
N ALA A 5 53.22 40.68 23.44
CA ALA A 5 52.23 40.81 24.52
C ALA A 5 51.09 39.80 24.36
N ARG A 6 51.00 38.85 25.30
CA ARG A 6 49.88 37.95 25.57
C ARG A 6 49.09 38.49 26.76
N ILE A 7 47.77 38.64 26.65
CA ILE A 7 46.73 38.46 27.70
C ILE A 7 45.42 38.22 26.90
N GLY A 8 44.59 37.18 27.01
CA GLY A 8 44.41 36.19 28.05
C GLY A 8 43.16 36.48 28.89
N LEU A 9 41.94 36.25 28.37
CA LEU A 9 40.79 35.92 29.22
C LEU A 9 39.71 35.14 28.44
N LEU A 10 39.44 33.93 28.91
CA LEU A 10 38.28 33.11 28.59
C LEU A 10 37.02 33.74 29.20
N VAL A 11 35.92 33.79 28.44
CA VAL A 11 34.57 33.63 28.99
C VAL A 11 33.85 32.59 28.13
N TRP A 12 33.56 31.48 28.78
CA TRP A 12 32.59 30.49 28.36
C TRP A 12 31.19 31.10 28.34
N LEU A 13 30.47 30.92 27.24
CA LEU A 13 29.02 30.81 27.25
C LEU A 13 28.66 29.62 26.35
N SER A 14 28.62 28.44 26.99
CA SER A 14 27.71 27.38 26.58
C SER A 14 26.29 27.93 26.61
N TRP A 15 25.48 27.67 25.58
CA TRP A 15 24.10 27.17 25.61
C TRP A 15 24.04 26.24 24.39
N GLY A 16 23.67 24.96 24.47
CA GLY A 16 22.52 24.44 25.18
C GLY A 16 21.49 23.97 24.16
N ILE A 17 21.78 22.84 23.50
CA ILE A 17 20.91 21.71 23.12
C ILE A 17 19.42 22.03 22.87
N GLY A 18 18.92 21.70 21.67
CA GLY A 18 17.48 21.60 21.43
C GLY A 18 17.08 21.43 19.97
N GLY A 19 17.45 20.30 19.35
CA GLY A 19 17.02 19.95 17.99
C GLY A 19 17.20 18.46 17.76
N CYS A 20 16.17 17.70 18.12
CA CYS A 20 16.06 16.25 18.17
C CYS A 20 16.89 15.47 17.13
N LEU A 21 18.03 14.95 17.57
CA LEU A 21 18.53 13.67 17.07
C LEU A 21 17.56 12.61 17.62
N LEU A 22 16.49 12.32 16.88
CA LEU A 22 15.77 11.06 17.09
C LEU A 22 16.74 9.96 16.67
N SER A 23 17.35 9.30 17.64
CA SER A 23 18.11 8.08 17.39
C SER A 23 17.21 7.10 16.64
N ASP A 24 17.69 6.53 15.54
CA ASP A 24 16.94 5.60 14.67
C ASP A 24 16.46 4.33 15.42
N ASP A 25 16.92 4.13 16.65
CA ASP A 25 16.64 2.99 17.53
C ASP A 25 15.43 3.23 18.46
N VAL A 26 14.85 4.44 18.48
CA VAL A 26 13.75 4.79 19.39
C VAL A 26 12.41 4.69 18.66
N CYS A 27 11.55 3.79 19.15
CA CYS A 27 10.18 3.69 18.67
C CYS A 27 9.34 4.89 19.10
N THR A 28 8.59 5.43 18.16
CA THR A 28 7.62 6.50 18.38
C THR A 28 6.20 5.93 18.33
N PRO A 29 5.19 6.65 18.83
CA PRO A 29 3.79 6.25 18.65
C PRO A 29 3.34 6.12 17.19
N ALA A 30 4.14 6.61 16.23
CA ALA A 30 3.91 6.45 14.79
C ALA A 30 4.47 5.14 14.21
N ASP A 31 5.27 4.40 14.98
CA ASP A 31 5.88 3.14 14.54
C ASP A 31 4.92 1.96 14.80
N THR A 32 4.70 1.13 13.77
CA THR A 32 4.03 -0.17 13.91
C THR A 32 4.85 -1.11 14.80
N THR A 33 4.24 -2.13 15.41
CA THR A 33 4.95 -3.16 16.19
C THR A 33 6.12 -3.77 15.42
N TYR A 34 5.93 -4.04 14.12
CA TYR A 34 6.99 -4.55 13.25
C TYR A 34 8.08 -3.52 12.97
N SER A 35 7.72 -2.28 12.61
CA SER A 35 8.71 -1.24 12.33
C SER A 35 9.51 -0.82 13.57
N CYS A 36 8.86 -0.83 14.74
CA CYS A 36 9.49 -0.65 16.03
C CYS A 36 10.46 -1.80 16.32
N CYS A 37 10.04 -3.05 16.11
CA CYS A 37 10.94 -4.20 16.25
C CYS A 37 12.15 -4.09 15.30
N VAL A 38 11.95 -3.72 14.03
CA VAL A 38 13.06 -3.58 13.06
C VAL A 38 14.04 -2.48 13.49
N LYS A 39 13.54 -1.36 14.04
CA LYS A 39 14.36 -0.29 14.63
C LYS A 39 15.15 -0.75 15.85
N GLN A 40 14.60 -1.67 16.63
CA GLN A 40 15.28 -2.25 17.79
C GLN A 40 16.25 -3.40 17.42
N HIS A 41 16.14 -3.95 16.21
CA HIS A 41 16.91 -5.10 15.71
C HIS A 41 17.60 -4.80 14.37
N LEU A 42 18.27 -3.65 14.25
CA LEU A 42 18.89 -3.16 13.00
C LEU A 42 19.90 -4.13 12.34
N GLY A 43 20.45 -5.08 13.11
CA GLY A 43 21.39 -6.09 12.62
C GLY A 43 20.74 -7.41 12.16
N ASP A 44 19.49 -7.68 12.52
CA ASP A 44 18.80 -8.94 12.22
C ASP A 44 17.27 -8.82 12.30
N ALA A 45 16.68 -8.19 11.28
CA ALA A 45 15.23 -8.02 11.16
C ALA A 45 14.44 -9.34 11.04
N SER A 46 15.10 -10.48 10.87
CA SER A 46 14.43 -11.79 10.76
C SER A 46 13.79 -12.22 12.08
N GLN A 47 14.27 -11.68 13.21
CA GLN A 47 13.73 -11.93 14.55
C GLN A 47 12.36 -11.27 14.76
N CYS A 48 12.07 -10.21 14.01
CA CYS A 48 10.78 -9.51 14.03
C CYS A 48 9.66 -10.27 13.32
N ASN A 49 9.99 -11.39 12.66
CA ASN A 49 9.01 -12.27 12.04
C ASN A 49 8.37 -13.25 13.05
N ALA A 50 8.91 -13.38 14.26
CA ALA A 50 8.47 -14.37 15.27
C ALA A 50 7.56 -13.80 16.37
N LEU A 51 7.42 -12.48 16.50
CA LEU A 51 6.58 -11.83 17.52
C LEU A 51 5.06 -11.97 17.29
N GLU A 52 4.63 -12.54 16.15
CA GLU A 52 3.22 -12.89 15.89
C GLU A 52 2.90 -14.36 16.25
N ALA A 53 3.88 -15.16 16.70
CA ALA A 53 3.72 -16.61 16.89
C ALA A 53 3.28 -17.06 18.30
N GLU A 54 3.13 -16.16 19.29
CA GLU A 54 2.81 -16.54 20.69
C GLU A 54 1.35 -16.31 21.13
N VAL A 55 0.41 -16.01 20.23
CA VAL A 55 -1.02 -16.14 20.55
C VAL A 55 -1.50 -17.54 20.16
N ARG A 56 -1.04 -18.55 20.91
CA ARG A 56 -1.52 -19.92 20.80
C ARG A 56 -2.62 -20.22 21.83
N VAL A 57 -3.77 -20.60 21.28
CA VAL A 57 -4.73 -21.60 21.79
C VAL A 57 -5.69 -21.17 22.89
N LEU A 58 -6.93 -20.89 22.48
CA LEU A 58 -8.10 -21.56 23.06
C LEU A 58 -8.93 -22.12 21.90
N GLU A 59 -8.75 -23.40 21.60
CA GLU A 59 -9.64 -24.15 20.71
C GLU A 59 -10.99 -24.38 21.39
N PRO A 60 -12.14 -24.10 20.75
CA PRO A 60 -13.39 -24.75 21.10
C PRO A 60 -13.53 -26.03 20.27
N THR A 61 -13.56 -27.16 20.97
CA THR A 61 -14.04 -28.46 20.48
C THR A 61 -15.43 -28.33 19.86
N VAL A 62 -15.59 -28.71 18.59
CA VAL A 62 -16.89 -28.91 17.94
C VAL A 62 -17.01 -30.35 17.45
N HIS A 63 -18.00 -31.05 18.00
CA HIS A 63 -18.40 -32.40 17.61
C HIS A 63 -19.11 -32.42 16.25
N PRO A 64 -19.02 -33.52 15.49
CA PRO A 64 -19.62 -33.63 14.17
C PRO A 64 -21.12 -33.95 14.27
N SER A 65 -21.94 -33.19 13.56
CA SER A 65 -23.33 -33.60 13.26
C SER A 65 -23.58 -33.51 11.76
N THR A 66 -23.86 -34.67 11.17
CA THR A 66 -24.28 -34.91 9.78
C THR A 66 -25.79 -34.63 9.58
N PRO A 67 -26.25 -34.56 8.31
CA PRO A 67 -27.29 -33.62 7.89
C PRO A 67 -28.69 -34.23 7.79
N ARG A 68 -29.71 -33.38 7.66
CA ARG A 68 -31.01 -33.80 7.13
C ARG A 68 -31.64 -32.71 6.25
N THR A 69 -31.80 -33.07 4.98
CA THR A 69 -32.53 -32.37 3.92
C THR A 69 -34.05 -32.59 4.07
N HIS A 70 -34.86 -31.60 3.66
CA HIS A 70 -36.00 -31.71 2.71
C HIS A 70 -36.83 -30.41 2.70
N GLY A 71 -37.11 -29.87 1.52
CA GLY A 71 -38.16 -28.85 1.31
C GLY A 71 -37.89 -27.85 0.18
N THR A 72 -38.42 -28.14 -1.01
CA THR A 72 -38.61 -27.31 -2.23
C THR A 72 -39.28 -25.95 -1.94
N ALA A 73 -39.17 -24.84 -2.67
CA ALA A 73 -38.71 -24.46 -4.01
C ALA A 73 -38.50 -22.92 -4.06
N VAL A 74 -37.62 -22.41 -4.94
CA VAL A 74 -37.83 -21.33 -5.93
C VAL A 74 -36.51 -21.18 -6.71
N ALA A 75 -36.57 -21.32 -8.03
CA ALA A 75 -35.43 -21.07 -8.91
C ALA A 75 -35.18 -19.56 -9.01
N VAL A 76 -34.05 -19.11 -8.43
CA VAL A 76 -33.35 -17.88 -8.83
C VAL A 76 -31.89 -18.28 -8.94
N GLY A 77 -31.29 -18.00 -10.10
CA GLY A 77 -30.06 -18.62 -10.60
C GLY A 77 -29.00 -18.90 -9.54
N THR A 78 -28.68 -20.18 -9.34
CA THR A 78 -27.46 -20.60 -8.68
C THR A 78 -26.28 -20.10 -9.51
N VAL A 79 -25.72 -18.98 -9.10
CA VAL A 79 -24.31 -18.71 -9.37
C VAL A 79 -23.58 -19.81 -8.63
N VAL A 80 -23.00 -20.76 -9.36
CA VAL A 80 -22.04 -21.70 -8.75
C VAL A 80 -20.93 -20.80 -8.20
N ALA A 81 -20.90 -20.66 -6.87
CA ALA A 81 -19.93 -19.83 -6.19
C ALA A 81 -18.55 -20.45 -6.39
N ALA A 82 -17.79 -19.92 -7.34
CA ALA A 82 -16.40 -20.28 -7.53
C ALA A 82 -15.60 -19.67 -6.37
N ALA A 83 -15.44 -20.42 -5.28
CA ALA A 83 -14.44 -20.09 -4.27
C ALA A 83 -13.08 -20.08 -4.97
N THR A 84 -12.34 -18.97 -4.85
CA THR A 84 -10.96 -18.91 -5.33
C THR A 84 -10.11 -19.73 -4.36
N LEU A 85 -9.77 -20.95 -4.78
CA LEU A 85 -8.79 -21.77 -4.07
C LEU A 85 -7.43 -21.13 -4.27
N SER A 86 -6.83 -20.61 -3.20
CA SER A 86 -5.38 -20.43 -3.17
C SER A 86 -4.71 -21.80 -3.30
N SER A 87 -3.49 -21.85 -3.84
CA SER A 87 -2.70 -23.08 -4.01
C SER A 87 -2.46 -23.87 -2.71
N ASP A 88 -2.85 -23.29 -1.58
CA ASP A 88 -2.55 -23.70 -0.22
C ASP A 88 -3.79 -24.13 0.57
N GLY A 89 -4.97 -24.13 -0.06
CA GLY A 89 -6.20 -24.64 0.54
C GLY A 89 -6.89 -23.70 1.53
N GLU A 90 -6.37 -22.48 1.74
CA GLU A 90 -7.10 -21.45 2.51
C GLU A 90 -8.14 -20.78 1.62
N ILE A 91 -9.40 -20.89 2.04
CA ILE A 91 -10.53 -20.22 1.40
C ILE A 91 -10.62 -18.81 1.96
N PHE A 92 -10.17 -17.81 1.20
CA PHE A 92 -10.57 -16.44 1.47
C PHE A 92 -12.05 -16.30 1.15
N SER A 93 -12.87 -16.38 2.20
CA SER A 93 -14.32 -16.39 2.01
C SER A 93 -14.80 -15.13 1.29
N GLU A 94 -15.81 -15.27 0.44
CA GLU A 94 -16.47 -14.13 -0.22
C GLU A 94 -16.92 -13.06 0.78
N LYS A 95 -17.31 -13.47 2.01
CA LYS A 95 -17.65 -12.55 3.10
C LYS A 95 -16.45 -11.70 3.53
N LEU A 96 -15.27 -12.31 3.65
CA LEU A 96 -14.05 -11.60 4.03
C LEU A 96 -13.61 -10.66 2.90
N ARG A 97 -13.72 -11.10 1.65
CA ARG A 97 -13.49 -10.25 0.48
C ARG A 97 -14.40 -9.03 0.45
N ALA A 98 -15.70 -9.23 0.61
CA ALA A 98 -16.67 -8.14 0.67
C ALA A 98 -16.36 -7.18 1.83
N ALA A 99 -15.90 -7.69 2.98
CA ALA A 99 -15.49 -6.84 4.10
C ALA A 99 -14.25 -5.99 3.78
N VAL A 100 -13.22 -6.58 3.12
CA VAL A 100 -12.04 -5.83 2.65
C VAL A 100 -12.44 -4.79 1.63
N GLU A 101 -13.20 -5.16 0.60
CA GLU A 101 -13.62 -4.25 -0.47
C GLU A 101 -14.44 -3.08 0.08
N LYS A 102 -15.34 -3.35 1.04
CA LYS A 102 -16.08 -2.30 1.75
C LYS A 102 -15.16 -1.36 2.52
N ILE A 103 -14.19 -1.89 3.27
CA ILE A 103 -13.20 -1.06 4.00
C ILE A 103 -12.44 -0.16 3.04
N LEU A 104 -11.96 -0.72 1.93
CA LEU A 104 -11.19 0.02 0.94
C LEU A 104 -12.04 1.10 0.27
N GLN A 105 -13.29 0.80 -0.10
CA GLN A 105 -14.21 1.79 -0.67
C GLN A 105 -14.46 2.95 0.30
N GLU A 106 -14.73 2.64 1.58
CA GLU A 106 -14.91 3.66 2.62
C GLU A 106 -13.65 4.51 2.81
N CYS A 107 -12.45 3.91 2.74
CA CYS A 107 -11.19 4.65 2.77
C CYS A 107 -11.02 5.57 1.54
N ALA A 108 -11.43 5.11 0.35
CA ALA A 108 -11.40 5.95 -0.85
C ALA A 108 -12.37 7.13 -0.72
N ILE A 109 -13.59 6.91 -0.21
CA ILE A 109 -14.58 7.97 0.05
C ILE A 109 -14.00 9.00 1.03
N GLN A 110 -13.52 8.55 2.18
CA GLN A 110 -12.94 9.43 3.20
C GLN A 110 -11.79 10.26 2.64
N ALA A 111 -10.87 9.61 1.90
CA ALA A 111 -9.74 10.29 1.31
C ALA A 111 -10.17 11.36 0.29
N HIS A 112 -11.13 11.02 -0.57
CA HIS A 112 -11.68 11.96 -1.55
C HIS A 112 -12.26 13.18 -0.86
N GLU A 113 -13.16 13.00 0.10
CA GLU A 113 -13.84 14.09 0.81
C GLU A 113 -12.87 14.94 1.64
N THR A 114 -11.98 14.30 2.39
CA THR A 114 -11.04 14.96 3.30
C THR A 114 -10.07 15.85 2.53
N VAL A 115 -9.45 15.32 1.47
CA VAL A 115 -8.47 16.06 0.68
C VAL A 115 -9.14 17.20 -0.10
N ASN A 116 -10.29 16.94 -0.72
CA ASN A 116 -11.04 17.96 -1.45
C ASN A 116 -11.45 19.12 -0.53
N ARG A 117 -12.07 18.81 0.61
CA ARG A 117 -12.44 19.82 1.60
C ARG A 117 -11.23 20.64 2.07
N ARG A 118 -10.12 19.98 2.40
CA ARG A 118 -8.89 20.64 2.88
C ARG A 118 -8.25 21.56 1.82
N ARG A 119 -8.28 21.18 0.54
CA ARG A 119 -7.52 21.88 -0.52
C ARG A 119 -8.32 22.93 -1.26
N ILE A 120 -9.62 22.71 -1.44
CA ILE A 120 -10.48 23.54 -2.31
C ILE A 120 -11.88 23.78 -1.74
N GLY A 121 -12.19 23.26 -0.54
CA GLY A 121 -13.46 23.51 0.15
C GLY A 121 -14.64 22.66 -0.31
N GLY A 122 -14.45 21.72 -1.24
CA GLY A 122 -15.51 20.89 -1.82
C GLY A 122 -15.03 20.10 -3.02
N ASP A 123 -15.94 19.59 -3.86
CA ASP A 123 -15.55 18.88 -5.08
C ASP A 123 -14.95 19.84 -6.14
N PRO A 124 -13.92 19.39 -6.87
CA PRO A 124 -13.24 20.24 -7.85
C PRO A 124 -14.11 20.49 -9.08
N THR A 125 -13.97 21.68 -9.66
CA THR A 125 -14.45 21.97 -11.02
C THR A 125 -13.48 21.44 -12.06
N ARG A 126 -13.91 21.40 -13.32
CA ARG A 126 -13.05 20.99 -14.44
C ARG A 126 -11.83 21.90 -14.58
N GLU A 127 -12.04 23.20 -14.48
CA GLU A 127 -11.00 24.23 -14.57
C GLU A 127 -9.98 24.04 -13.46
N GLN A 128 -10.44 23.75 -12.24
CA GLN A 128 -9.56 23.43 -11.12
C GLN A 128 -8.77 22.16 -11.39
N CYS A 129 -9.38 21.09 -11.92
CA CYS A 129 -8.67 19.85 -12.24
C CYS A 129 -7.57 20.04 -13.30
N GLU A 130 -7.84 20.86 -14.32
CA GLU A 130 -6.96 21.09 -15.47
C GLU A 130 -5.88 22.15 -15.21
N GLU A 131 -5.97 22.89 -14.11
CA GLU A 131 -4.99 23.89 -13.70
C GLU A 131 -3.56 23.29 -13.62
N ILE A 132 -2.64 23.87 -14.39
CA ILE A 132 -1.21 23.52 -14.35
C ILE A 132 -0.58 24.24 -13.16
N LEU A 133 -0.06 23.47 -12.20
CA LEU A 133 0.60 24.00 -11.02
C LEU A 133 2.08 24.27 -11.26
N LYS A 134 2.73 23.38 -12.04
CA LYS A 134 4.14 23.50 -12.44
C LYS A 134 4.45 22.54 -13.59
N TRP A 135 5.66 22.64 -14.12
CA TRP A 135 6.22 21.70 -15.08
C TRP A 135 7.28 20.83 -14.39
N ASP A 136 7.33 19.54 -14.75
CA ASP A 136 8.38 18.65 -14.27
C ASP A 136 9.70 18.84 -15.08
N PRO A 137 10.84 18.25 -14.65
CA PRO A 137 12.11 18.38 -15.36
C PRO A 137 12.11 17.81 -16.79
N SER A 138 11.12 16.97 -17.14
CA SER A 138 10.93 16.43 -18.49
C SER A 138 9.99 17.27 -19.36
N GLY A 139 9.52 18.40 -18.83
CA GLY A 139 8.59 19.30 -19.53
C GLY A 139 7.15 18.79 -19.57
N GLN A 140 6.77 17.84 -18.71
CA GLN A 140 5.37 17.44 -18.57
C GLN A 140 4.65 18.32 -17.55
N PRO A 141 3.39 18.72 -17.80
CA PRO A 141 2.64 19.54 -16.85
C PRO A 141 2.21 18.70 -15.64
N ILE A 142 2.43 19.24 -14.45
CA ILE A 142 1.87 18.74 -13.20
C ILE A 142 0.59 19.52 -12.93
N THR A 143 -0.55 18.86 -13.10
CA THR A 143 -1.87 19.47 -12.89
C THR A 143 -2.33 19.36 -11.44
N ARG A 144 -3.30 20.18 -11.04
CA ARG A 144 -3.95 20.06 -9.73
C ARG A 144 -4.65 18.71 -9.57
N ALA A 145 -5.24 18.15 -10.63
CA ALA A 145 -5.80 16.80 -10.59
C ALA A 145 -4.76 15.75 -10.16
N MET A 146 -3.54 15.82 -10.70
CA MET A 146 -2.45 14.91 -10.30
C MET A 146 -2.10 15.09 -8.83
N LYS A 147 -2.01 16.34 -8.36
CA LYS A 147 -1.65 16.60 -6.96
C LYS A 147 -2.74 16.16 -5.98
N LEU A 148 -4.01 16.42 -6.30
CA LEU A 148 -5.13 15.93 -5.50
C LEU A 148 -5.19 14.40 -5.49
N GLY A 149 -4.93 13.75 -6.63
CA GLY A 149 -4.86 12.29 -6.72
C GLY A 149 -3.78 11.71 -5.81
N GLU A 150 -2.56 12.28 -5.84
CA GLU A 150 -1.45 11.87 -4.97
C GLU A 150 -1.80 12.01 -3.47
N GLU A 151 -2.42 13.12 -3.07
CA GLU A 151 -2.80 13.32 -1.67
C GLU A 151 -3.92 12.40 -1.21
N LYS A 152 -4.92 12.15 -2.07
CA LYS A 152 -6.01 11.19 -1.80
C LYS A 152 -5.48 9.78 -1.68
N HIS A 153 -4.54 9.42 -2.55
CA HIS A 153 -3.85 8.14 -2.48
C HIS A 153 -3.17 7.93 -1.13
N ALA A 154 -2.35 8.90 -0.69
CA ALA A 154 -1.67 8.82 0.60
C ALA A 154 -2.67 8.69 1.76
N GLU A 155 -3.73 9.52 1.77
CA GLU A 155 -4.79 9.45 2.80
C GLU A 155 -5.51 8.10 2.82
N ALA A 156 -5.79 7.52 1.64
CA ALA A 156 -6.46 6.23 1.53
C ALA A 156 -5.57 5.07 1.99
N ILE A 157 -4.27 5.11 1.70
CA ILE A 157 -3.29 4.12 2.18
C ILE A 157 -3.20 4.14 3.71
N GLU A 158 -3.16 5.32 4.34
CA GLU A 158 -3.16 5.44 5.80
C GLU A 158 -4.45 4.86 6.41
N CYS A 159 -5.62 5.20 5.84
CA CYS A 159 -6.90 4.63 6.27
C CYS A 159 -6.91 3.09 6.12
N ALA A 160 -6.47 2.57 4.97
CA ALA A 160 -6.43 1.15 4.68
C ALA A 160 -5.51 0.43 5.67
N ARG A 161 -4.34 0.99 5.99
CA ARG A 161 -3.43 0.45 7.01
C ARG A 161 -4.15 0.25 8.34
N ASN A 162 -4.74 1.31 8.86
CA ASN A 162 -5.34 1.30 10.19
C ASN A 162 -6.49 0.30 10.30
N ARG A 163 -7.29 0.15 9.25
CA ARG A 163 -8.49 -0.70 9.25
C ARG A 163 -8.18 -2.15 8.89
N LEU A 164 -7.31 -2.38 7.91
CA LEU A 164 -6.90 -3.74 7.54
C LEU A 164 -6.01 -4.39 8.59
N SER A 165 -5.19 -3.64 9.33
CA SER A 165 -4.44 -4.19 10.47
C SER A 165 -5.34 -4.78 11.56
N GLN A 166 -6.58 -4.31 11.68
CA GLN A 166 -7.57 -4.85 12.62
C GLN A 166 -8.30 -6.07 12.04
N LEU A 167 -8.62 -6.05 10.75
CA LEU A 167 -9.37 -7.13 10.09
C LEU A 167 -8.49 -8.33 9.69
N LEU A 168 -7.28 -8.06 9.21
CA LEU A 168 -6.36 -8.98 8.56
C LEU A 168 -4.91 -8.77 9.05
N PRO A 169 -4.63 -8.90 10.36
CA PRO A 169 -3.28 -8.71 10.88
C PRO A 169 -2.29 -9.64 10.17
N GLY A 170 -1.16 -9.08 9.72
CA GLY A 170 -0.09 -9.83 9.04
C GLY A 170 -0.45 -10.40 7.66
N ARG A 171 -1.63 -10.08 7.09
CA ARG A 171 -2.18 -10.75 5.88
C ARG A 171 -2.38 -9.84 4.68
N PHE A 172 -1.83 -8.64 4.74
CA PHE A 172 -1.81 -7.72 3.62
C PHE A 172 -0.48 -6.97 3.57
N SER A 173 -0.17 -6.44 2.39
CA SER A 173 0.95 -5.54 2.18
C SER A 173 0.45 -4.27 1.51
N LEU A 174 1.03 -3.12 1.89
CA LEU A 174 0.74 -1.83 1.28
C LEU A 174 1.93 -1.41 0.42
N GLU A 175 1.66 -1.00 -0.82
CA GLU A 175 2.64 -0.48 -1.77
C GLU A 175 3.90 -1.37 -1.89
N GLN A 176 3.71 -2.68 -1.75
CA GLN A 176 4.79 -3.66 -1.86
C GLN A 176 5.27 -3.72 -3.31
N ARG A 177 6.58 -3.56 -3.51
CA ARG A 177 7.19 -3.67 -4.82
C ARG A 177 7.56 -5.11 -5.14
N TYR A 178 7.21 -5.55 -6.34
CA TYR A 178 7.50 -6.87 -6.85
C TYR A 178 8.33 -6.80 -8.12
N ARG A 179 9.29 -7.71 -8.24
CA ARG A 179 9.97 -8.02 -9.49
C ARG A 179 9.33 -9.26 -10.07
N HIS A 180 8.81 -9.14 -11.28
CA HIS A 180 8.27 -10.27 -12.02
C HIS A 180 9.17 -10.56 -13.23
N THR A 181 9.54 -11.83 -13.39
CA THR A 181 10.35 -12.31 -14.51
C THR A 181 9.42 -12.94 -15.55
N PRO A 182 9.11 -12.27 -16.68
CA PRO A 182 8.06 -12.75 -17.59
C PRO A 182 8.33 -14.09 -18.25
N THR A 183 9.60 -14.48 -18.39
CA THR A 183 10.00 -15.76 -18.98
C THR A 183 9.72 -16.95 -18.07
N THR A 184 9.89 -16.79 -16.76
CA THR A 184 9.72 -17.87 -15.78
C THR A 184 8.43 -17.75 -14.97
N GLY A 185 7.75 -16.60 -15.03
CA GLY A 185 6.62 -16.27 -14.16
C GLY A 185 7.03 -16.03 -12.70
N GLN A 186 8.33 -16.02 -12.39
CA GLN A 186 8.81 -15.88 -11.04
C GLN A 186 8.50 -14.48 -10.50
N LEU A 187 8.02 -14.45 -9.25
CA LEU A 187 7.70 -13.23 -8.51
C LEU A 187 8.61 -13.12 -7.29
N GLU A 188 9.23 -11.96 -7.12
CA GLU A 188 10.15 -11.68 -6.02
C GLU A 188 9.79 -10.37 -5.33
N LEU A 189 9.99 -10.31 -4.01
CA LEU A 189 9.82 -9.08 -3.26
C LEU A 189 11.04 -8.17 -3.48
N VAL A 190 10.77 -6.89 -3.72
CA VAL A 190 11.79 -5.85 -3.72
C VAL A 190 11.63 -5.04 -2.43
N SER A 191 12.62 -5.12 -1.56
CA SER A 191 12.63 -4.35 -0.31
C SER A 191 12.82 -2.85 -0.56
N PRO A 192 12.38 -1.99 0.39
CA PRO A 192 12.67 -0.55 0.34
C PRO A 192 14.17 -0.26 0.23
N LYS A 193 15.02 -1.04 0.92
CA LYS A 193 16.48 -0.91 0.85
C LYS A 193 16.99 -1.17 -0.56
N GLN A 194 16.58 -2.26 -1.21
CA GLN A 194 16.97 -2.55 -2.60
C GLN A 194 16.52 -1.45 -3.55
N HIS A 195 15.29 -0.93 -3.40
CA HIS A 195 14.79 0.18 -4.19
C HIS A 195 15.62 1.45 -3.98
N GLN A 196 15.89 1.85 -2.73
CA GLN A 196 16.71 3.02 -2.41
C GLN A 196 18.15 2.89 -2.92
N GLU A 197 18.75 1.71 -2.77
CA GLU A 197 20.09 1.44 -3.29
C GLU A 197 20.14 1.57 -4.81
N SER A 198 19.13 1.06 -5.52
CA SER A 198 18.99 1.22 -6.96
C SER A 198 18.86 2.69 -7.36
N MET A 199 17.98 3.44 -6.68
CA MET A 199 17.83 4.89 -6.91
C MET A 199 19.18 5.61 -6.76
N ARG A 200 19.97 5.28 -5.74
CA ARG A 200 21.30 5.86 -5.51
C ARG A 200 22.35 5.43 -6.55
N LYS A 201 22.40 4.14 -6.90
CA LYS A 201 23.45 3.55 -7.75
C LYS A 201 23.22 3.83 -9.23
N ASN A 202 21.98 3.79 -9.71
CA ASN A 202 21.69 3.84 -11.14
C ASN A 202 20.40 4.58 -11.51
N GLN A 203 19.84 5.39 -10.60
CA GLN A 203 18.60 6.13 -10.80
C GLN A 203 17.37 5.23 -11.05
N GLY A 204 17.32 4.05 -10.43
CA GLY A 204 16.14 3.18 -10.55
C GLY A 204 16.06 2.39 -11.85
N ARG A 205 17.12 2.35 -12.67
CA ARG A 205 17.06 1.73 -14.00
C ARG A 205 16.74 0.23 -13.94
N ASP A 206 17.24 -0.48 -12.93
CA ASP A 206 16.93 -1.90 -12.65
C ASP A 206 15.59 -2.11 -11.93
N MET A 207 14.87 -1.03 -11.60
CA MET A 207 13.51 -1.06 -11.07
C MET A 207 12.46 -0.87 -12.17
N LYS A 208 12.86 -0.55 -13.40
CA LYS A 208 11.95 -0.50 -14.56
C LYS A 208 11.25 -1.84 -14.72
N GLY A 209 9.92 -1.81 -14.83
CA GLY A 209 9.09 -3.01 -14.93
C GLY A 209 8.83 -3.74 -13.61
N THR A 210 9.26 -3.21 -12.47
CA THR A 210 8.72 -3.67 -11.17
C THR A 210 7.28 -3.20 -11.00
N LEU A 211 6.48 -3.98 -10.28
CA LEU A 211 5.06 -3.75 -10.06
C LEU A 211 4.83 -3.31 -8.62
N VAL A 212 3.95 -2.32 -8.40
CA VAL A 212 3.64 -1.80 -7.07
C VAL A 212 2.13 -1.60 -6.96
N PRO A 213 1.37 -2.64 -6.61
CA PRO A 213 -0.02 -2.45 -6.29
C PRO A 213 -0.19 -1.75 -4.94
N ASP A 214 -1.29 -1.03 -4.77
CA ASP A 214 -1.56 -0.31 -3.54
C ASP A 214 -1.77 -1.24 -2.36
N ILE A 215 -2.56 -2.30 -2.56
CA ILE A 215 -2.82 -3.33 -1.55
C ILE A 215 -2.73 -4.71 -2.18
N VAL A 216 -2.00 -5.60 -1.51
CA VAL A 216 -1.96 -7.02 -1.81
C VAL A 216 -2.49 -7.79 -0.62
N ILE A 217 -3.55 -8.57 -0.81
CA ILE A 217 -4.05 -9.53 0.18
C ILE A 217 -3.39 -10.87 -0.08
N HIS A 218 -2.79 -11.45 0.96
CA HIS A 218 -2.04 -12.69 0.84
C HIS A 218 -2.55 -13.81 1.74
N ALA A 219 -2.28 -15.04 1.29
CA ALA A 219 -2.61 -16.26 2.01
C ALA A 219 -1.49 -16.59 3.01
N GLN A 220 -1.87 -17.09 4.19
CA GLN A 220 -0.94 -17.48 5.27
C GLN A 220 0.13 -16.43 5.63
N GLY A 221 -0.17 -15.15 5.44
CA GLY A 221 0.77 -14.06 5.72
C GLY A 221 1.99 -14.00 4.79
N ASN A 222 1.97 -14.70 3.65
CA ASN A 222 3.09 -14.73 2.70
C ASN A 222 2.83 -13.79 1.51
N PRO A 223 3.54 -12.65 1.38
CA PRO A 223 3.30 -11.66 0.33
C PRO A 223 3.51 -12.15 -1.11
N LEU A 224 4.08 -13.34 -1.32
CA LEU A 224 4.20 -13.98 -2.63
C LEU A 224 3.01 -14.90 -2.97
N LYS A 225 2.18 -15.25 -1.99
CA LYS A 225 0.95 -16.02 -2.16
C LYS A 225 -0.24 -15.08 -2.26
N THR A 226 -0.31 -14.36 -3.37
CA THR A 226 -1.34 -13.35 -3.60
C THR A 226 -2.71 -14.00 -3.78
N GLN A 227 -3.74 -13.39 -3.19
CA GLN A 227 -5.14 -13.77 -3.38
C GLN A 227 -5.91 -12.70 -4.15
N PHE A 228 -5.71 -11.43 -3.77
CA PHE A 228 -6.35 -10.27 -4.38
C PHE A 228 -5.41 -9.09 -4.38
N VAL A 229 -5.53 -8.27 -5.43
CA VAL A 229 -4.81 -7.02 -5.56
C VAL A 229 -5.79 -5.88 -5.75
N TYR A 230 -5.58 -4.78 -5.05
CA TYR A 230 -6.39 -3.58 -5.13
C TYR A 230 -5.52 -2.38 -5.45
N ASP A 231 -6.06 -1.48 -6.28
CA ASP A 231 -5.42 -0.22 -6.66
C ASP A 231 -6.44 0.91 -6.55
N PHE A 232 -6.13 1.92 -5.73
CA PHE A 232 -6.97 3.09 -5.60
C PHE A 232 -6.92 3.93 -6.88
N LYS A 233 -8.08 4.43 -7.30
CA LYS A 233 -8.20 5.37 -8.42
C LYS A 233 -9.06 6.55 -7.99
N PHE A 234 -8.47 7.75 -8.08
CA PHE A 234 -9.12 9.02 -7.77
C PHE A 234 -9.24 9.89 -9.02
N PRO A 235 -10.27 9.67 -9.87
CA PRO A 235 -10.58 10.64 -10.91
C PRO A 235 -10.88 12.00 -10.27
N CYS A 236 -10.42 13.09 -10.89
CA CYS A 236 -10.64 14.42 -10.33
C CYS A 236 -12.12 14.81 -10.32
N LEU A 237 -12.86 14.48 -11.39
CA LEU A 237 -14.30 14.71 -11.52
C LEU A 237 -15.08 13.40 -11.41
N PHE A 238 -16.27 13.45 -10.83
CA PHE A 238 -17.20 12.32 -10.78
C PHE A 238 -17.53 11.74 -12.16
N SER A 239 -17.69 12.61 -13.18
CA SER A 239 -17.96 12.23 -14.56
C SER A 239 -16.81 11.47 -15.23
N ASN A 240 -15.60 11.51 -14.65
CA ASN A 240 -14.44 10.84 -15.22
C ASN A 240 -14.43 9.38 -14.77
N ARG A 241 -14.55 8.47 -15.73
CA ARG A 241 -14.37 7.05 -15.43
C ARG A 241 -12.92 6.79 -15.02
N PRO A 242 -12.66 6.10 -13.89
CA PRO A 242 -11.35 5.60 -13.52
C PRO A 242 -10.91 4.66 -14.63
N LYS A 243 -9.61 4.60 -14.85
CA LYS A 243 -8.99 3.77 -15.88
C LYS A 243 -7.73 3.17 -15.28
N TRP A 244 -7.41 1.96 -15.72
CA TRP A 244 -6.07 1.43 -15.54
C TRP A 244 -5.11 2.22 -16.42
N THR A 245 -3.95 2.56 -15.88
CA THR A 245 -2.90 3.24 -16.65
C THR A 245 -2.39 2.29 -17.72
N VAL A 246 -2.18 2.80 -18.95
CA VAL A 246 -1.49 2.05 -20.00
C VAL A 246 0.01 2.30 -19.88
N TYR A 247 0.81 1.24 -19.83
CA TYR A 247 2.27 1.38 -19.81
C TYR A 247 2.76 1.88 -21.17
N LYS A 248 3.43 3.04 -21.18
CA LYS A 248 3.98 3.63 -22.41
C LYS A 248 5.34 3.05 -22.80
N GLU A 249 6.06 2.48 -21.83
CA GLU A 249 7.43 1.99 -21.98
C GLU A 249 7.66 0.74 -21.12
N GLY A 250 8.80 0.08 -21.34
CA GLY A 250 9.25 -1.05 -20.53
C GLY A 250 8.65 -2.39 -20.96
N PRO A 251 8.83 -3.44 -20.13
CA PRO A 251 8.48 -4.82 -20.50
C PRO A 251 6.97 -5.07 -20.66
N TYR A 252 6.13 -4.13 -20.20
CA TYR A 252 4.68 -4.22 -20.26
C TYR A 252 4.05 -3.18 -21.19
N ARG A 253 4.84 -2.58 -22.08
CA ARG A 253 4.37 -1.57 -23.02
C ARG A 253 3.07 -2.00 -23.72
N ASP A 254 2.17 -1.03 -23.89
CA ASP A 254 0.85 -1.15 -24.52
C ASP A 254 -0.17 -2.01 -23.76
N GLN A 255 0.20 -2.58 -22.60
CA GLN A 255 -0.73 -3.26 -21.70
C GLN A 255 -1.27 -2.30 -20.63
N THR A 256 -2.48 -2.58 -20.14
CA THR A 256 -3.01 -1.87 -18.98
C THR A 256 -2.41 -2.42 -17.69
N GLN A 257 -2.25 -1.55 -16.68
CA GLN A 257 -1.83 -1.93 -15.33
C GLN A 257 -2.68 -3.06 -14.76
N GLY A 258 -4.00 -2.99 -14.93
CA GLY A 258 -4.94 -4.02 -14.48
C GLY A 258 -4.69 -5.37 -15.15
N THR A 259 -4.49 -5.40 -16.48
CA THR A 259 -4.17 -6.64 -17.21
C THR A 259 -2.86 -7.27 -16.71
N VAL A 260 -1.85 -6.44 -16.44
CA VAL A 260 -0.57 -6.94 -15.93
C VAL A 260 -0.71 -7.45 -14.50
N TYR A 261 -1.44 -6.74 -13.63
CA TYR A 261 -1.70 -7.20 -12.28
C TYR A 261 -2.49 -8.50 -12.28
N GLU A 262 -3.53 -8.60 -13.10
CA GLU A 262 -4.35 -9.81 -13.21
C GLU A 262 -3.52 -11.02 -13.64
N LYS A 263 -2.65 -10.83 -14.63
CA LYS A 263 -1.74 -11.86 -15.12
C LYS A 263 -0.72 -12.31 -14.06
N VAL A 264 -0.20 -11.38 -13.26
CA VAL A 264 0.92 -11.67 -12.35
C VAL A 264 0.45 -12.12 -10.97
N PHE A 265 -0.66 -11.58 -10.49
CA PHE A 265 -1.11 -11.75 -9.12
C PHE A 265 -2.46 -12.48 -8.99
N GLY A 266 -3.18 -12.72 -10.10
CA GLY A 266 -4.57 -13.13 -10.06
C GLY A 266 -5.52 -11.94 -9.88
N PRO A 267 -6.73 -12.10 -9.31
CA PRO A 267 -7.77 -11.07 -9.30
C PRO A 267 -7.27 -9.67 -8.90
N ALA A 268 -7.47 -8.70 -9.81
CA ALA A 268 -7.04 -7.31 -9.63
C ALA A 268 -8.21 -6.34 -9.80
N LEU A 269 -8.47 -5.51 -8.80
CA LEU A 269 -9.62 -4.61 -8.76
C LEU A 269 -9.19 -3.16 -8.55
N ARG A 270 -9.95 -2.25 -9.13
CA ARG A 270 -9.84 -0.82 -8.82
C ARG A 270 -10.76 -0.50 -7.66
N VAL A 271 -10.28 0.33 -6.75
CA VAL A 271 -11.11 0.89 -5.69
C VAL A 271 -11.29 2.37 -5.95
N THR A 272 -12.54 2.80 -6.01
CA THR A 272 -12.91 4.18 -6.29
C THR A 272 -13.85 4.72 -5.22
N PRO A 273 -13.79 6.03 -4.93
CA PRO A 273 -14.71 6.68 -3.98
C PRO A 273 -16.19 6.60 -4.38
N TRP A 274 -16.51 6.30 -5.64
CA TRP A 274 -17.87 6.08 -6.09
C TRP A 274 -17.95 4.84 -6.97
N GLU A 275 -19.12 4.20 -6.94
CA GLU A 275 -19.45 3.15 -7.90
C GLU A 275 -19.70 3.75 -9.27
N ILE A 276 -19.28 3.05 -10.31
CA ILE A 276 -19.58 3.43 -11.69
C ILE A 276 -20.31 2.26 -12.28
N ASN A 277 -21.64 2.36 -12.19
CA ASN A 277 -22.57 1.50 -12.91
C ASN A 277 -22.35 1.61 -14.42
#